data_AF-A0A7X8Z9J0-F1
#
_entry.id   AF-A0A7X8Z9J0-F1
#
_cell.length_a   1.000
_cell.length_b   1.000
_cell.length_c   1.000
_cell.angle_alpha   90.00
_cell.angle_beta   90.00
_cell.angle_gamma   90.00
#
_symmetry.space_group_name_H-M   'P 1'
#
loop_
_entity.id
_entity.type
_entity.pdbx_description
1 polymer ?
#
loop_
_entity_poly.entity_id
_entity_poly.type
_entity_poly.pdbx_seq_one_letter_code
_entity_poly.pdbx_strand_id
1 'polypeptide(L)'
;STLFTSLIWSLWHLPLWFINSAPQQNMNPFIFVILGLCFSLILTVIYSKTKSIFLCVITHSLFNSYWGIITMPFTNVFLELILMLVFSLVIYLIFEHSKQHTIKEESL
;
A
#
# COMPACT_ATOMS: atom_id res chain seq x y z
N SER A 1 -7.63 -11.77 -2.40
CA SER A 1 -8.29 -10.87 -1.41
C SER A 1 -7.91 -9.41 -1.57
N THR A 2 -6.64 -9.09 -1.90
CA THR A 2 -6.12 -7.73 -1.93
C THR A 2 -6.90 -6.73 -2.80
N LEU A 3 -7.37 -7.13 -3.99
CA LEU A 3 -8.15 -6.25 -4.88
C LEU A 3 -9.46 -5.76 -4.27
N PHE A 4 -10.19 -6.65 -3.57
CA PHE A 4 -11.42 -6.26 -2.89
C PHE A 4 -11.15 -5.36 -1.70
N THR A 5 -10.10 -5.66 -0.93
CA THR A 5 -9.66 -4.82 0.19
C THR A 5 -9.29 -3.43 -0.28
N SER A 6 -8.53 -3.29 -1.38
CA SER A 6 -8.16 -1.98 -1.91
C SER A 6 -9.36 -1.19 -2.42
N LEU A 7 -10.32 -1.85 -3.09
CA LEU A 7 -11.53 -1.18 -3.59
C LEU A 7 -12.41 -0.65 -2.45
N ILE A 8 -12.70 -1.49 -1.45
CA ILE A 8 -13.50 -1.09 -0.28
C ILE A 8 -12.80 0.06 0.46
N TRP A 9 -11.48 -0.03 0.61
CA TRP A 9 -10.69 1.01 1.27
C TRP A 9 -10.70 2.33 0.49
N SER A 10 -10.55 2.31 -0.84
CA SER A 10 -10.65 3.51 -1.67
C SER A 10 -12.03 4.18 -1.57
N LEU A 11 -13.11 3.39 -1.54
CA LEU A 11 -14.46 3.93 -1.34
C LEU A 11 -14.63 4.58 0.04
N TRP A 12 -14.02 4.00 1.08
CA TRP A 12 -14.07 4.55 2.43
C TRP A 12 -13.41 5.93 2.54
N HIS A 13 -12.38 6.21 1.74
CA HIS A 13 -11.68 7.49 1.73
C HIS A 13 -12.36 8.59 0.92
N LEU A 14 -13.37 8.28 0.12
CA LEU A 14 -14.06 9.24 -0.75
C LEU A 14 -14.53 10.53 -0.02
N PRO A 15 -15.01 10.48 1.24
CA PRO A 15 -15.37 11.68 1.99
C PRO A 15 -14.22 12.70 2.15
N LEU A 16 -12.96 12.28 2.14
CA LEU A 16 -11.81 13.16 2.35
C LEU A 16 -11.64 14.22 1.24
N TRP A 17 -12.16 13.97 0.03
CA TRP A 17 -12.17 14.95 -1.05
C TRP A 17 -13.10 16.13 -0.80
N PHE A 18 -14.07 15.96 0.11
CA PHE A 18 -15.04 17.00 0.47
C PHE A 18 -14.65 17.77 1.72
N ILE A 19 -13.56 17.39 2.40
CA ILE A 19 -13.07 18.08 3.59
C ILE A 19 -12.04 19.12 3.17
N ASN A 20 -12.34 20.39 3.44
CA ASN A 20 -11.41 21.49 3.17
C ASN A 20 -10.10 21.28 3.94
N SER A 21 -8.97 21.54 3.28
CA SER A 21 -7.59 21.38 3.79
C SER A 21 -7.11 19.94 3.98
N ALA A 22 -7.89 18.93 3.58
CA ALA A 22 -7.41 17.56 3.56
C ALA A 22 -6.32 17.38 2.48
N PRO A 23 -5.26 16.59 2.74
CA PRO A 23 -4.22 16.26 1.74
C PRO A 23 -4.79 15.71 0.43
N GLN A 24 -5.90 14.97 0.52
CA GLN A 24 -6.55 14.30 -0.59
C GLN A 24 -7.38 15.25 -1.48
N GLN A 25 -7.75 16.44 -0.98
CA GLN A 25 -8.64 17.38 -1.69
C GLN A 25 -8.11 17.75 -3.09
N ASN A 26 -6.79 17.95 -3.22
CA ASN A 26 -6.14 18.33 -4.48
C ASN A 26 -5.52 17.12 -5.21
N MET A 27 -5.72 15.91 -4.70
CA MET A 27 -5.14 14.69 -5.26
C MET A 27 -6.09 14.05 -6.27
N ASN A 28 -5.53 13.53 -7.37
CA ASN A 28 -6.33 12.78 -8.34
C ASN A 28 -6.84 11.45 -7.70
N PRO A 29 -8.16 11.21 -7.65
CA PRO A 29 -8.73 10.01 -7.05
C PRO A 29 -8.20 8.70 -7.64
N PHE A 30 -7.92 8.67 -8.95
CA PHE A 30 -7.37 7.48 -9.61
C PHE A 30 -5.97 7.15 -9.11
N ILE A 31 -5.14 8.17 -8.89
CA ILE A 31 -3.80 7.97 -8.32
C ILE A 31 -3.92 7.40 -6.90
N PHE A 32 -4.85 7.92 -6.09
CA PHE A 32 -5.08 7.40 -4.74
C PHE A 32 -5.51 5.93 -4.74
N VAL A 33 -6.39 5.51 -5.66
CA VAL A 33 -6.80 4.11 -5.80
C VAL A 33 -5.61 3.21 -6.11
N ILE A 34 -4.73 3.63 -7.03
CA ILE A 34 -3.52 2.85 -7.39
C ILE A 34 -2.58 2.74 -6.18
N LEU A 35 -2.33 3.85 -5.47
CA LEU A 35 -1.51 3.84 -4.26
C LEU A 35 -2.09 2.91 -3.18
N GLY A 36 -3.41 2.93 -2.99
CA GLY A 36 -4.10 2.04 -2.06
C GLY A 36 -4.01 0.57 -2.44
N LEU A 37 -4.01 0.25 -3.74
CA LEU A 37 -3.80 -1.10 -4.23
C LEU A 37 -2.37 -1.58 -3.93
N CYS A 38 -1.35 -0.77 -4.25
CA CYS A 38 0.05 -1.06 -3.93
C CYS A 38 0.24 -1.27 -2.42
N PHE A 39 -0.33 -0.37 -1.61
CA PHE A 39 -0.21 -0.47 -0.16
C PHE A 39 -0.91 -1.72 0.40
N SER A 40 -2.07 -2.08 -0.13
CA SER A 40 -2.78 -3.30 0.24
C SER A 40 -1.98 -4.57 -0.11
N LEU A 41 -1.24 -4.57 -1.22
CA LEU A 41 -0.34 -5.67 -1.58
C LEU A 41 0.80 -5.83 -0.56
N ILE A 42 1.42 -4.72 -0.17
CA ILE A 42 2.49 -4.72 0.84
C ILE A 42 1.98 -5.32 2.17
N LEU A 43 0.84 -4.84 2.67
CA LEU A 43 0.24 -5.37 3.90
C LEU A 43 -0.13 -6.85 3.77
N THR A 44 -0.62 -7.27 2.60
CA THR A 44 -0.94 -8.69 2.32
C THR A 44 0.31 -9.57 2.45
N VAL A 45 1.44 -9.13 1.90
CA VAL A 45 2.70 -9.87 1.97
C VAL A 45 3.23 -9.94 3.42
N ILE A 46 3.22 -8.81 4.13
CA ILE A 46 3.64 -8.74 5.54
C ILE A 46 2.80 -9.72 6.38
N TYR A 47 1.48 -9.68 6.24
CA TYR A 47 0.60 -10.59 6.98
C TYR A 47 0.82 -12.05 6.57
N SER A 48 1.01 -12.32 5.28
CA SER A 48 1.19 -13.70 4.79
C SER A 48 2.45 -14.36 5.35
N LYS A 49 3.53 -13.58 5.51
CA LYS A 49 4.81 -14.06 6.04
C LYS A 49 4.90 -14.07 7.56
N THR A 50 4.32 -13.08 8.23
CA THR A 50 4.47 -12.94 9.69
C THR A 50 3.28 -13.44 10.48
N LYS A 51 2.11 -13.60 9.83
CA LYS A 51 0.80 -13.85 10.46
C LYS A 51 0.46 -12.86 11.59
N SER A 52 1.12 -11.69 11.61
CA SER A 52 1.00 -10.69 12.68
C SER A 52 0.14 -9.53 12.23
N ILE A 53 -1.02 -9.38 12.86
CA ILE A 53 -1.90 -8.21 12.66
C ILE A 53 -1.21 -6.95 13.21
N PHE A 54 -0.52 -7.07 14.34
CA PHE A 54 0.17 -5.95 14.98
C PHE A 54 1.19 -5.30 14.04
N LEU A 55 1.98 -6.10 13.33
CA LEU A 55 2.96 -5.58 12.38
C LEU A 55 2.28 -4.83 11.22
N CYS A 56 1.15 -5.34 10.72
CA CYS A 56 0.37 -4.67 9.69
C CYS A 56 -0.16 -3.31 10.17
N VAL A 57 -0.64 -3.22 11.42
CA VAL A 57 -1.11 -1.97 12.02
C VAL A 57 0.02 -0.96 12.13
N ILE A 58 1.20 -1.38 12.63
CA ILE A 58 2.37 -0.49 12.73
C ILE A 58 2.79 0.02 11.34
N THR A 59 2.90 -0.85 10.35
CA THR A 59 3.24 -0.44 8.97
C THR A 59 2.22 0.55 8.40
N HIS A 60 0.92 0.33 8.64
CA HIS A 60 -0.14 1.26 8.26
C HIS A 60 0.00 2.62 8.94
N SER A 61 0.13 2.65 10.26
CA SER A 61 0.28 3.90 10.99
C SER A 61 1.52 4.70 10.56
N LEU A 62 2.63 4.02 10.27
CA LEU A 62 3.85 4.65 9.75
C LEU A 62 3.62 5.26 8.36
N PHE A 63 2.97 4.53 7.45
CA PHE A 63 2.70 5.01 6.10
C PHE A 63 1.75 6.23 6.09
N ASN A 64 0.74 6.24 6.95
CA ASN A 64 -0.16 7.40 7.07
C ASN A 64 0.56 8.61 7.69
N SER A 65 1.45 8.37 8.66
CA SER A 65 2.20 9.45 9.32
C SER A 65 3.28 10.04 8.41
N TYR A 66 3.81 9.24 7.47
CA TYR A 66 4.83 9.66 6.51
C TYR A 66 4.44 10.94 5.76
N TRP A 67 3.20 11.00 5.28
CA TRP A 67 2.63 12.16 4.59
C TRP A 67 2.55 13.43 5.45
N GLY A 68 2.39 13.29 6.78
CA GLY A 68 2.27 14.42 7.70
C GLY A 68 3.61 14.91 8.26
N ILE A 69 4.60 14.02 8.37
CA ILE A 69 5.91 14.32 8.96
C ILE A 69 6.86 14.89 7.91
N ILE A 70 6.88 14.32 6.72
CA ILE A 70 7.66 14.86 5.62
C ILE A 70 6.76 15.87 4.93
N THR A 71 7.02 17.15 5.15
CA THR A 71 6.43 18.24 4.36
C THR A 71 7.00 18.18 2.94
N MET A 72 6.73 17.08 2.23
CA MET A 72 7.00 16.97 0.80
C MET A 72 6.06 17.95 0.11
N PRO A 73 6.57 18.86 -0.73
CA PRO A 73 5.69 19.62 -1.59
C PRO A 73 4.89 18.63 -2.43
N PHE A 74 3.56 18.77 -2.47
CA PHE A 74 2.63 17.99 -3.30
C PHE A 74 2.97 18.02 -4.81
N THR A 75 4.04 18.71 -5.22
CA THR A 75 4.51 18.83 -6.59
C THR A 75 5.01 17.51 -7.18
N ASN A 76 5.34 16.50 -6.36
CA ASN A 76 5.97 15.25 -6.82
C ASN A 76 5.17 13.96 -6.56
N VAL A 77 3.83 14.03 -6.49
CA VAL A 77 2.96 12.84 -6.30
C VAL A 77 3.26 11.73 -7.32
N PHE A 78 3.66 12.07 -8.55
CA PHE A 78 4.03 11.10 -9.57
C PHE A 78 5.30 10.30 -9.23
N LEU A 79 6.29 10.95 -8.60
CA LEU A 79 7.52 10.27 -8.20
C LEU A 79 7.23 9.26 -7.09
N GLU A 80 6.42 9.63 -6.11
CA GLU A 80 5.99 8.73 -5.04
C GLU A 80 5.18 7.55 -5.57
N LEU A 81 4.30 7.80 -6.56
CA LEU A 81 3.57 6.74 -7.25
C LEU A 81 4.52 5.74 -7.91
N ILE A 82 5.53 6.22 -8.65
CA ILE A 82 6.52 5.36 -9.30
C ILE A 82 7.30 4.55 -8.26
N LEU A 83 7.79 5.20 -7.21
CA LEU A 83 8.53 4.52 -6.15
C LEU A 83 7.69 3.44 -5.47
N MET A 84 6.43 3.73 -5.14
CA MET A 84 5.55 2.77 -4.49
C MET A 84 5.17 1.61 -5.42
N LEU A 85 4.98 1.87 -6.71
CA LEU A 85 4.77 0.81 -7.71
C LEU A 85 5.98 -0.11 -7.82
N VAL A 86 7.18 0.45 -7.95
CA VAL A 86 8.43 -0.33 -8.03
C VAL A 86 8.63 -1.15 -6.75
N PHE A 87 8.46 -0.53 -5.58
CA PHE A 87 8.60 -1.20 -4.30
C PHE A 87 7.59 -2.35 -4.13
N SER A 88 6.31 -2.10 -4.46
CA SER A 88 5.28 -3.13 -4.42
C SER A 88 5.57 -4.29 -5.39
N LEU A 89 6.08 -3.99 -6.59
CA LEU A 89 6.46 -5.00 -7.57
C LEU A 89 7.63 -5.86 -7.06
N VAL A 90 8.67 -5.24 -6.51
CA VAL A 90 9.83 -5.94 -5.93
C VAL A 90 9.39 -6.86 -4.79
N ILE A 91 8.57 -6.34 -3.86
CA ILE A 91 8.02 -7.15 -2.76
C ILE A 91 7.21 -8.33 -3.29
N TYR A 92 6.37 -8.10 -4.30
CA TYR A 92 5.58 -9.17 -4.91
C TYR A 92 6.45 -10.25 -5.54
N LEU A 93 7.50 -9.87 -6.29
CA LEU A 93 8.43 -10.81 -6.92
C LEU A 93 9.20 -11.63 -5.87
N ILE A 94 9.68 -10.99 -4.80
CA ILE A 94 10.35 -11.67 -3.68
C ILE A 94 9.37 -12.65 -3.02
N PHE A 95 8.12 -12.23 -2.81
CA PHE A 95 7.09 -13.07 -2.23
C PHE A 95 6.80 -14.30 -3.08
N GLU A 96 6.57 -14.14 -4.38
CA GLU A 96 6.35 -15.25 -5.32
C GLU A 96 7.55 -16.20 -5.38
N HIS A 97 8.78 -15.67 -5.45
CA HIS A 97 9.99 -16.50 -5.44
C HIS A 97 10.11 -17.32 -4.15
N SER A 98 9.90 -16.69 -2.99
CA SER A 98 9.97 -17.38 -1.70
C SER A 98 8.87 -18.45 -1.54
N LYS A 99 7.68 -18.20 -2.10
CA LYS A 99 6.57 -19.16 -2.09
C LYS A 99 6.87 -20.39 -2.95
N GLN A 100 7.48 -20.20 -4.12
CA GLN A 100 7.90 -21.30 -4.98
C GLN A 100 8.99 -22.17 -4.33
N HIS A 101 9.90 -21.57 -3.54
CA HIS A 101 10.91 -22.32 -2.80
C HIS A 101 10.29 -23.23 -1.74
N THR A 102 9.38 -22.70 -0.91
CA THR A 102 8.69 -23.47 0.14
C THR A 102 7.90 -24.65 -0.44
N ILE A 103 7.18 -24.46 -1.55
CA ILE A 103 6.41 -25.54 -2.19
C ILE A 103 7.32 -26.67 -2.68
N LYS A 104 8.51 -26.34 -3.21
CA LYS A 104 9.48 -27.36 -3.66
C LYS A 104 10.03 -28.18 -2.49
N GLU A 105 10.35 -27.55 -1.36
CA GLU A 105 10.83 -28.23 -0.16
C GLU A 105 9.78 -29.18 0.44
N GLU A 106 8.49 -28.81 0.45
CA GLU A 106 7.40 -29.66 0.94
C GLU A 106 7.09 -30.87 0.04
N SER A 107 7.55 -30.85 -1.22
CA SER A 107 7.30 -31.91 -2.22
C SER A 107 8.40 -32.98 -2.32
N LEU A 108 9.51 -32.80 -1.60
CA LEU A 108 10.65 -33.72 -1.50
C LEU A 108 10.53 -34.61 -0.26
#